data_AF-A0A955X271-F1
#
_entry.id   AF-A0A955X271-F1
#
_cell.length_a   1.000
_cell.length_b   1.000
_cell.length_c   1.000
_cell.angle_alpha   90.00
_cell.angle_beta   90.00
_cell.angle_gamma   90.00
#
_symmetry.space_group_name_H-M   'P 1'
#
loop_
_entity.id
_entity.type
_entity.pdbx_description
1 polymer ?
#
loop_
_entity_poly.entity_id
_entity_poly.type
_entity_poly.pdbx_seq_one_letter_code
_entity_poly.pdbx_strand_id
1 'polypeptide(L)'
;MFEVGEDAQQRPHLASHLTAFVAALGAARPAFRHLDPARILFVAGAARRGARASVRGLAAGPDEVGRGLGKPTVTVAGRRMLYEVCLRPRFFLAARPAERARILAHELWHIGPGFDGRLHPDRRHQAASAEALDAALDADLDGFDPRRTELWPLLERKGELRMPAWLDRPPSLIPQGSAGHRAAYDERDLFSAVVLQR
;
A
#
# COMPACT_ATOMS: atom_id res chain seq x y z
N MET A 1 23.87 -15.98 21.27
CA MET A 1 22.44 -16.10 21.58
C MET A 1 21.94 -14.69 21.78
N PHE A 2 21.30 -14.09 20.78
CA PHE A 2 20.82 -12.72 20.90
C PHE A 2 19.53 -12.75 21.71
N GLU A 3 19.56 -12.18 22.90
CA GLU A 3 18.35 -11.97 23.71
C GLU A 3 17.40 -11.08 22.90
N VAL A 4 16.31 -11.67 22.42
CA VAL A 4 15.18 -10.90 21.90
C VAL A 4 14.47 -10.35 23.14
N GLY A 5 14.91 -9.18 23.61
CA GLY A 5 14.30 -8.51 24.75
C GLY A 5 12.80 -8.27 24.52
N GLU A 6 12.03 -8.20 25.62
CA GLU A 6 10.58 -7.91 25.70
C GLU A 6 10.12 -6.69 24.87
N ASP A 7 11.06 -5.85 24.42
CA ASP A 7 10.89 -4.65 23.62
C ASP A 7 10.28 -4.91 22.22
N ALA A 8 10.42 -6.13 21.67
CA ALA A 8 9.92 -6.43 20.32
C ALA A 8 8.38 -6.50 20.20
N GLN A 9 7.68 -6.73 21.31
CA GLN A 9 6.21 -6.75 21.37
C GLN A 9 5.58 -5.37 21.64
N GLN A 10 6.36 -4.39 22.12
CA GLN A 10 5.85 -3.04 22.44
C GLN A 10 5.80 -2.10 21.22
N ARG A 11 6.46 -2.45 20.12
CA ARG A 11 6.48 -1.64 18.91
C ARG A 11 5.09 -1.60 18.24
N PRO A 12 4.50 -0.41 18.00
CA PRO A 12 3.20 -0.30 17.38
C PRO A 12 3.15 -0.94 15.99
N HIS A 13 2.07 -1.65 15.69
CA HIS A 13 1.85 -2.24 14.38
C HIS A 13 1.14 -1.25 13.45
N LEU A 14 1.83 -0.78 12.41
CA LEU A 14 1.34 0.29 11.55
C LEU A 14 0.18 -0.15 10.64
N ALA A 15 0.17 -1.41 10.18
CA ALA A 15 -0.77 -1.85 9.15
C ALA A 15 -2.25 -1.76 9.58
N SER A 16 -2.57 -2.02 10.86
CA SER A 16 -3.95 -1.89 11.36
C SER A 16 -4.43 -0.43 11.33
N HIS A 17 -3.54 0.51 11.63
CA HIS A 17 -3.83 1.95 11.59
C HIS A 17 -3.95 2.47 10.15
N LEU A 18 -3.20 1.89 9.20
CA LEU A 18 -3.37 2.17 7.78
C LEU A 18 -4.75 1.70 7.29
N THR A 19 -5.19 0.52 7.70
CA THR A 19 -6.55 0.02 7.42
C THR A 19 -7.62 0.97 7.97
N ALA A 20 -7.47 1.44 9.21
CA ALA A 20 -8.38 2.41 9.82
C ALA A 20 -8.36 3.77 9.08
N PHE A 21 -7.20 4.22 8.61
CA PHE A 21 -7.08 5.42 7.80
C PHE A 21 -7.84 5.31 6.47
N VAL A 22 -7.75 4.18 5.76
CA VAL A 22 -8.53 3.95 4.53
C VAL A 22 -10.03 4.04 4.81
N ALA A 23 -10.49 3.42 5.91
CA ALA A 23 -11.90 3.48 6.31
C ALA A 23 -12.35 4.92 6.62
N ALA A 24 -11.54 5.68 7.37
CA ALA A 24 -11.82 7.09 7.69
C ALA A 24 -11.83 7.97 6.43
N LEU A 25 -10.90 7.73 5.51
CA LEU A 25 -10.83 8.45 4.24
C LEU A 25 -12.07 8.16 3.38
N GLY A 26 -12.47 6.89 3.24
CA GLY A 26 -13.70 6.52 2.51
C GLY A 26 -14.96 7.09 3.15
N ALA A 27 -15.07 7.11 4.48
CA ALA A 27 -16.20 7.70 5.18
C ALA A 27 -16.32 9.21 4.90
N ALA A 28 -15.19 9.92 4.89
CA ALA A 28 -15.13 11.36 4.70
C ALA A 28 -15.21 11.81 3.23
N ARG A 29 -14.70 11.00 2.29
CA ARG A 29 -14.45 11.43 0.90
C ARG A 29 -15.09 10.47 -0.10
N PRO A 30 -16.06 10.93 -0.92
CA PRO A 30 -16.72 10.09 -1.93
C PRO A 30 -15.75 9.38 -2.88
N ALA A 31 -14.67 10.07 -3.28
CA ALA A 31 -13.64 9.54 -4.17
C ALA A 31 -12.88 8.31 -3.64
N PHE A 32 -13.06 7.94 -2.37
CA PHE A 32 -12.39 6.81 -1.72
C PHE A 32 -13.38 5.79 -1.12
N ARG A 33 -14.70 6.00 -1.26
CA ARG A 33 -15.74 5.15 -0.66
C ARG A 33 -15.72 3.70 -1.16
N HIS A 34 -15.24 3.49 -2.38
CA HIS A 34 -15.16 2.17 -3.01
C HIS A 34 -14.02 1.31 -2.46
N LEU A 35 -13.10 1.88 -1.68
CA LEU A 35 -11.97 1.15 -1.14
C LEU A 35 -12.44 0.20 -0.03
N ASP A 36 -12.13 -1.08 -0.17
CA ASP A 36 -12.22 -2.05 0.92
C ASP A 36 -10.83 -2.20 1.57
N PRO A 37 -10.63 -1.67 2.79
CA PRO A 37 -9.35 -1.78 3.50
C PRO A 37 -8.89 -3.22 3.68
N ALA A 38 -9.83 -4.19 3.79
CA ALA A 38 -9.51 -5.60 4.02
C ALA A 38 -8.99 -6.32 2.76
N ARG A 39 -8.90 -5.63 1.63
CA ARG A 39 -8.36 -6.15 0.35
C ARG A 39 -7.12 -5.38 -0.13
N ILE A 40 -6.58 -4.50 0.71
CA ILE A 40 -5.36 -3.73 0.45
C ILE A 40 -4.28 -4.21 1.41
N LEU A 41 -3.20 -4.77 0.86
CA LEU A 41 -2.04 -5.20 1.63
C LEU A 41 -1.05 -4.05 1.78
N PHE A 42 -0.78 -3.61 3.00
CA PHE A 42 0.27 -2.64 3.30
C PHE A 42 1.56 -3.35 3.71
N VAL A 43 2.66 -3.05 3.01
CA VAL A 43 3.98 -3.66 3.25
C VAL A 43 5.10 -2.64 3.29
N ALA A 44 6.12 -2.89 4.11
CA ALA A 44 7.42 -2.23 3.99
C ALA A 44 8.13 -2.82 2.77
N GLY A 45 8.79 -1.95 2.01
CA GLY A 45 9.63 -2.36 0.89
C GLY A 45 11.00 -1.72 0.91
N ALA A 46 11.90 -2.29 0.13
CA ALA A 46 13.24 -1.75 -0.07
C ALA A 46 13.21 -0.36 -0.74
N ALA A 47 14.31 0.39 -0.54
CA ALA A 47 14.54 1.64 -1.23
C ALA A 47 14.51 1.42 -2.76
N ARG A 48 13.90 2.36 -3.48
CA ARG A 48 13.82 2.33 -4.94
C ARG A 48 13.87 3.74 -5.49
N ARG A 49 15.04 4.15 -5.97
CA ARG A 49 15.29 5.52 -6.48
C ARG A 49 14.79 6.56 -5.45
N GLY A 50 14.04 7.57 -5.90
CA GLY A 50 13.42 8.61 -5.05
C GLY A 50 12.04 8.26 -4.49
N ALA A 51 11.48 7.07 -4.76
CA ALA A 51 10.10 6.75 -4.39
C ALA A 51 9.93 6.67 -2.87
N ARG A 52 8.82 7.25 -2.37
CA ARG A 52 8.42 7.19 -0.96
C ARG A 52 7.43 6.06 -0.72
N ALA A 53 6.48 5.85 -1.63
CA ALA A 53 5.59 4.71 -1.64
C ALA A 53 5.35 4.26 -3.08
N SER A 54 4.58 3.19 -3.25
CA SER A 54 4.01 2.79 -4.53
C SER A 54 2.84 1.85 -4.32
N VAL A 55 1.80 1.99 -5.12
CA VAL A 55 0.69 1.04 -5.22
C VAL A 55 0.86 0.10 -6.42
N ARG A 56 0.44 -1.15 -6.25
CA ARG A 56 0.37 -2.17 -7.30
C ARG A 56 -0.99 -2.85 -7.28
N GLY A 57 -1.65 -2.91 -8.44
CA GLY A 57 -2.81 -3.78 -8.66
C GLY A 57 -2.38 -5.25 -8.81
N LEU A 58 -3.11 -6.16 -8.17
CA LEU A 58 -2.85 -7.60 -8.15
C LEU A 58 -3.74 -8.41 -9.11
N ALA A 59 -4.49 -7.72 -9.98
CA ALA A 59 -5.16 -8.31 -11.14
C ALA A 59 -4.46 -7.92 -12.44
N ALA A 60 -4.55 -8.80 -13.45
CA ALA A 60 -4.04 -8.53 -14.78
C ALA A 60 -5.03 -7.68 -15.60
N GLY A 61 -4.52 -6.75 -16.39
CA GLY A 61 -5.30 -5.99 -17.37
C GLY A 61 -5.56 -6.79 -18.67
N PRO A 62 -6.48 -6.31 -19.54
CA PRO A 62 -6.79 -6.98 -20.81
C PRO A 62 -5.55 -7.22 -21.68
N ASP A 63 -4.65 -6.25 -21.79
CA ASP A 63 -3.43 -6.36 -22.59
C ASP A 63 -2.41 -7.37 -22.04
N GLU A 64 -2.40 -7.55 -20.72
CA GLU A 64 -1.54 -8.56 -20.07
C GLU A 64 -2.11 -9.95 -20.34
N VAL A 65 -3.43 -10.12 -20.18
CA VAL A 65 -4.13 -11.37 -20.48
C VAL A 65 -4.00 -11.74 -21.96
N GLY A 66 -4.15 -10.78 -22.88
CA GLY A 66 -3.98 -11.01 -24.33
C GLY A 66 -2.58 -11.47 -24.73
N ARG A 67 -1.56 -11.18 -23.91
CA ARG A 67 -0.18 -11.67 -24.08
C ARG A 67 0.10 -12.99 -23.35
N GLY A 68 -0.93 -13.65 -22.82
CA GLY A 68 -0.79 -14.86 -22.03
C GLY A 68 -0.14 -14.62 -20.67
N LEU A 69 -0.22 -13.41 -20.12
CA LEU A 69 0.33 -13.04 -18.81
C LEU A 69 -0.79 -12.90 -17.77
N GLY A 70 -0.49 -13.24 -16.54
CA GLY A 70 -1.36 -13.12 -15.37
C GLY A 70 -0.62 -12.54 -14.18
N LYS A 71 -1.33 -12.35 -13.06
CA LYS A 71 -0.71 -11.97 -11.79
C LYS A 71 -0.84 -13.10 -10.78
N PRO A 72 0.17 -13.31 -9.92
CA PRO A 72 0.03 -14.24 -8.80
C PRO A 72 -1.14 -13.88 -7.89
N THR A 73 -1.73 -14.91 -7.31
CA THR A 73 -2.72 -14.79 -6.25
C THR A 73 -2.03 -14.50 -4.93
N VAL A 74 -2.57 -13.55 -4.18
CA VAL A 74 -2.10 -13.15 -2.85
C VAL A 74 -3.27 -13.25 -1.89
N THR A 75 -3.17 -14.09 -0.87
CA THR A 75 -4.21 -14.29 0.14
C THR A 75 -3.64 -13.99 1.52
N VAL A 76 -4.29 -13.10 2.27
CA VAL A 76 -3.88 -12.74 3.64
C VAL A 76 -5.09 -12.73 4.55
N ALA A 77 -4.96 -13.29 5.74
CA ALA A 77 -6.02 -13.69 6.65
C ALA A 77 -7.18 -14.41 5.95
N GLY A 78 -6.87 -15.33 5.02
CA GLY A 78 -7.87 -16.04 4.22
C GLY A 78 -8.64 -15.18 3.21
N ARG A 79 -8.24 -13.93 2.99
CA ARG A 79 -8.87 -13.00 2.03
C ARG A 79 -7.96 -12.74 0.85
N ARG A 80 -8.54 -12.74 -0.36
CA ARG A 80 -7.83 -12.32 -1.57
C ARG A 80 -7.50 -10.83 -1.51
N MET A 81 -6.22 -10.49 -1.57
CA MET A 81 -5.75 -9.12 -1.72
C MET A 81 -5.88 -8.69 -3.18
N LEU A 82 -6.35 -7.46 -3.39
CA LEU A 82 -6.51 -6.85 -4.72
C LEU A 82 -5.42 -5.82 -5.01
N TYR A 83 -4.88 -5.19 -3.97
CA TYR A 83 -3.87 -4.15 -4.08
C TYR A 83 -2.75 -4.36 -3.07
N GLU A 84 -1.54 -3.94 -3.43
CA GLU A 84 -0.39 -3.82 -2.53
C GLU A 84 0.02 -2.35 -2.47
N VAL A 85 0.09 -1.76 -1.27
CA VAL A 85 0.72 -0.47 -1.03
C VAL A 85 2.04 -0.71 -0.31
N CYS A 86 3.13 -0.34 -0.99
CA CYS A 86 4.49 -0.56 -0.54
C CYS A 86 5.09 0.76 -0.04
N LEU A 87 5.34 0.86 1.27
CA LEU A 87 5.96 2.02 1.91
C LEU A 87 7.49 1.83 1.94
N ARG A 88 8.24 2.84 1.47
CA ARG A 88 9.70 2.77 1.30
C ARG A 88 10.43 3.57 2.38
N PRO A 89 11.75 3.38 2.57
CA PRO A 89 12.49 4.05 3.63
C PRO A 89 12.34 5.59 3.64
N ARG A 90 12.24 6.24 2.47
CA ARG A 90 12.05 7.70 2.39
C ARG A 90 10.70 8.17 2.96
N PHE A 91 9.67 7.34 2.97
CA PHE A 91 8.41 7.64 3.65
C PHE A 91 8.62 7.79 5.17
N PHE A 92 9.36 6.86 5.77
CA PHE A 92 9.61 6.84 7.21
C PHE A 92 10.71 7.83 7.65
N LEU A 93 11.72 8.05 6.81
CA LEU A 93 12.93 8.79 7.21
C LEU A 93 12.94 10.25 6.74
N ALA A 94 12.18 10.61 5.70
CA ALA A 94 12.29 11.92 5.06
C ALA A 94 10.96 12.66 4.86
N ALA A 95 9.82 11.96 4.88
CA ALA A 95 8.52 12.62 4.77
C ALA A 95 8.04 13.12 6.13
N ARG A 96 7.47 14.32 6.18
CA ARG A 96 6.81 14.85 7.40
C ARG A 96 5.45 14.18 7.64
N PRO A 97 4.86 14.22 8.85
CA PRO A 97 3.58 13.53 9.13
C PRO A 97 2.44 13.86 8.14
N ALA A 98 2.21 15.14 7.83
CA ALA A 98 1.21 15.56 6.85
C ALA A 98 1.54 15.04 5.43
N GLU A 99 2.82 15.03 5.07
CA GLU A 99 3.29 14.51 3.78
C GLU A 99 3.11 12.99 3.69
N ARG A 100 3.33 12.25 4.78
CA ARG A 100 3.05 10.81 4.87
C ARG A 100 1.57 10.53 4.61
N ALA A 101 0.67 11.28 5.25
CA ALA A 101 -0.76 11.15 5.03
C ALA A 101 -1.14 11.44 3.56
N ARG A 102 -0.60 12.51 2.97
CA ARG A 102 -0.81 12.84 1.54
C ARG A 102 -0.30 11.73 0.63
N ILE A 103 0.90 11.20 0.87
CA ILE A 103 1.47 10.09 0.09
C ILE A 103 0.56 8.87 0.17
N LEU A 104 0.05 8.52 1.35
CA LEU A 104 -0.90 7.40 1.49
C LEU A 104 -2.18 7.64 0.68
N ALA A 105 -2.78 8.82 0.79
CA ALA A 105 -3.95 9.18 0.02
C ALA A 105 -3.69 9.15 -1.49
N HIS A 106 -2.52 9.62 -1.95
CA HIS A 106 -2.08 9.56 -3.34
C HIS A 106 -2.01 8.12 -3.85
N GLU A 107 -1.34 7.22 -3.13
CA GLU A 107 -1.25 5.82 -3.51
C GLU A 107 -2.63 5.15 -3.58
N LEU A 108 -3.52 5.47 -2.63
CA LEU A 108 -4.89 4.96 -2.62
C LEU A 108 -5.74 5.55 -3.76
N TRP A 109 -5.49 6.81 -4.15
CA TRP A 109 -6.25 7.50 -5.19
C TRP A 109 -6.05 6.87 -6.57
N HIS A 110 -4.90 6.25 -6.85
CA HIS A 110 -4.70 5.45 -8.07
C HIS A 110 -5.64 4.24 -8.17
N ILE A 111 -6.22 3.79 -7.06
CA ILE A 111 -7.20 2.70 -7.05
C ILE A 111 -8.53 3.26 -7.55
N GLY A 112 -8.94 2.83 -8.75
CA GLY A 112 -10.18 3.31 -9.37
C GLY A 112 -11.44 2.77 -8.71
N PRO A 113 -12.61 3.38 -9.01
CA PRO A 113 -13.90 3.05 -8.38
C PRO A 113 -14.36 1.63 -8.63
N GLY A 114 -13.86 0.97 -9.69
CA GLY A 114 -14.15 -0.44 -9.96
C GLY A 114 -13.58 -1.42 -8.94
N PHE A 115 -12.59 -1.02 -8.13
CA PHE A 115 -11.95 -1.82 -7.08
C PHE A 115 -11.71 -3.30 -7.48
N ASP A 116 -11.17 -3.50 -8.67
CA ASP A 116 -11.09 -4.80 -9.36
C ASP A 116 -9.67 -5.39 -9.35
N GLY A 117 -8.77 -4.82 -8.54
CA GLY A 117 -7.36 -5.17 -8.50
C GLY A 117 -6.51 -4.53 -9.59
N ARG A 118 -7.05 -3.58 -10.37
CA ARG A 118 -6.34 -2.77 -11.36
C ARG A 118 -6.26 -1.31 -10.93
N LEU A 119 -5.22 -0.61 -11.38
CA LEU A 119 -5.06 0.83 -11.16
C LEU A 119 -5.79 1.60 -12.26
N HIS A 120 -6.44 2.70 -11.89
CA HIS A 120 -7.21 3.56 -12.80
C HIS A 120 -6.28 4.10 -13.91
N PRO A 121 -6.63 3.95 -15.20
CA PRO A 121 -5.75 4.33 -16.31
C PRO A 121 -5.39 5.84 -16.27
N ASP A 122 -6.39 6.70 -16.09
CA ASP A 122 -6.22 8.16 -16.14
C ASP A 122 -5.54 8.76 -14.91
N ARG A 123 -5.42 7.98 -13.82
CA ARG A 123 -4.76 8.44 -12.59
C ARG A 123 -3.28 8.12 -12.58
N ARG A 124 -2.78 7.39 -13.59
CA ARG A 124 -1.36 7.03 -13.69
C ARG A 124 -0.52 8.25 -14.05
N HIS A 125 0.70 8.29 -13.51
CA HIS A 125 1.72 9.28 -13.88
C HIS A 125 2.13 9.29 -15.37
N GLN A 126 1.66 8.34 -16.17
CA GLN A 126 1.85 8.31 -17.63
C GLN A 126 0.73 9.02 -18.39
N ALA A 127 -0.44 9.18 -17.77
CA ALA A 127 -1.65 9.71 -18.42
C ALA A 127 -1.77 11.24 -18.27
N ALA A 128 -1.19 11.82 -17.21
CA ALA A 128 -1.22 13.25 -16.96
C ALA A 128 0.06 13.72 -16.26
N SER A 129 0.29 15.04 -16.25
CA SER A 129 1.41 15.64 -15.53
C SER A 129 1.25 15.47 -14.02
N ALA A 130 2.36 15.57 -13.28
CA ALA A 130 2.32 15.45 -11.82
C ALA A 130 1.41 16.52 -11.20
N GLU A 131 1.46 17.74 -11.72
CA GLU A 131 0.68 18.89 -11.24
C GLU A 131 -0.82 18.67 -11.42
N ALA A 132 -1.24 18.12 -12.57
CA ALA A 132 -2.65 17.84 -12.83
C ALA A 132 -3.19 16.73 -11.91
N LEU A 133 -2.39 15.68 -11.66
CA LEU A 133 -2.76 14.62 -10.74
C LEU A 133 -2.81 15.12 -9.30
N ASP A 134 -1.84 15.95 -8.89
CA ASP A 134 -1.81 16.57 -7.57
C ASP A 134 -3.04 17.45 -7.34
N ALA A 135 -3.40 18.30 -8.31
CA ALA A 135 -4.59 19.15 -8.22
C ALA A 135 -5.89 18.33 -8.12
N ALA A 136 -6.00 17.24 -8.88
CA ALA A 136 -7.15 16.33 -8.81
C ALA A 136 -7.23 15.64 -7.44
N LEU A 137 -6.10 15.17 -6.91
CA LEU A 137 -6.02 14.60 -5.56
C LEU A 137 -6.40 15.63 -4.49
N ASP A 138 -5.90 16.86 -4.60
CA ASP A 138 -6.21 17.95 -3.66
C ASP A 138 -7.71 18.26 -3.64
N ALA A 139 -8.36 18.30 -4.81
CA ALA A 139 -9.81 18.45 -4.90
C ALA A 139 -10.55 17.29 -4.20
N ASP A 140 -10.10 16.05 -4.41
CA ASP A 140 -10.71 14.87 -3.79
C ASP A 140 -10.44 14.77 -2.27
N LEU A 141 -9.43 15.48 -1.77
CA LEU A 141 -9.07 15.57 -0.35
C LEU A 141 -9.61 16.83 0.34
N ASP A 142 -10.23 17.76 -0.36
CA ASP A 142 -10.60 19.07 0.19
C ASP A 142 -11.39 18.98 1.51
N GLY A 143 -10.85 19.55 2.59
CA GLY A 143 -11.43 19.49 3.94
C GLY A 143 -11.23 18.17 4.69
N PHE A 144 -10.48 17.19 4.15
CA PHE A 144 -10.08 16.01 4.90
C PHE A 144 -8.95 16.39 5.84
N ASP A 145 -9.13 16.19 7.14
CA ASP A 145 -8.08 16.43 8.13
C ASP A 145 -7.49 15.10 8.62
N PRO A 146 -6.30 14.69 8.15
CA PRO A 146 -5.69 13.44 8.58
C PRO A 146 -5.38 13.42 10.08
N ARG A 147 -5.28 14.59 10.74
CA ARG A 147 -5.03 14.71 12.18
C ARG A 147 -6.14 14.14 13.06
N ARG A 148 -7.34 13.98 12.48
CA ARG A 148 -8.51 13.43 13.16
C ARG A 148 -8.61 11.90 13.03
N THR A 149 -7.63 11.26 12.39
CA THR A 149 -7.61 9.81 12.19
C THR A 149 -6.75 9.13 13.25
N GLU A 150 -7.06 7.87 13.56
CA GLU A 150 -6.26 7.03 14.48
C GLU A 150 -4.81 6.81 13.99
N LEU A 151 -4.56 7.02 12.70
CA LEU A 151 -3.22 6.91 12.13
C LEU A 151 -2.32 8.08 12.55
N TRP A 152 -2.88 9.26 12.84
CA TRP A 152 -2.08 10.48 13.03
C TRP A 152 -1.01 10.38 14.13
N PRO A 153 -1.31 9.88 15.35
CA PRO A 153 -0.28 9.73 16.38
C PRO A 153 0.89 8.85 15.93
N LEU A 154 0.63 7.84 15.09
CA LEU A 154 1.69 7.02 14.53
C LEU A 154 2.48 7.72 13.43
N LEU A 155 1.90 8.67 12.68
CA LEU A 155 2.65 9.45 11.70
C LEU A 155 3.57 10.47 12.35
N GLU A 156 3.24 10.98 13.55
CA GLU A 156 4.07 11.91 14.32
C GLU A 156 5.16 11.22 15.13
N ARG A 157 4.94 9.96 15.50
CA ARG A 157 5.86 9.19 16.34
C ARG A 157 7.26 9.13 15.71
N LYS A 158 8.28 9.30 16.55
CA LYS A 158 9.66 8.97 16.22
C LYS A 158 10.02 7.64 16.86
N GLY A 159 10.81 6.83 16.17
CA GLY A 159 11.28 5.53 16.63
C GLY A 159 10.75 4.36 15.80
N GLU A 160 10.77 3.19 16.41
CA GLU A 160 10.52 1.93 15.72
C GLU A 160 9.03 1.60 15.63
N LEU A 161 8.61 1.13 14.45
CA LEU A 161 7.29 0.60 14.15
C LEU A 161 7.42 -0.80 13.58
N ARG A 162 6.36 -1.60 13.67
CA ARG A 162 6.27 -2.88 12.97
C ARG A 162 5.30 -2.81 11.81
N MET A 163 5.63 -3.48 10.71
CA MET A 163 4.69 -3.70 9.63
C MET A 163 5.07 -4.95 8.82
N PRO A 164 4.12 -5.56 8.10
CA PRO A 164 4.43 -6.65 7.19
C PRO A 164 5.47 -6.22 6.15
N ALA A 165 6.33 -7.14 5.74
CA ALA A 165 7.21 -7.03 4.59
C ALA A 165 7.27 -8.37 3.87
N TRP A 166 7.58 -8.35 2.58
CA TRP A 166 7.73 -9.58 1.81
C TRP A 166 9.04 -10.29 2.17
N LEU A 167 8.92 -11.55 2.58
CA LEU A 167 10.04 -12.51 2.60
C LEU A 167 10.34 -12.96 1.17
N ASP A 168 9.31 -13.36 0.43
CA ASP A 168 9.36 -13.64 -1.00
C ASP A 168 8.26 -12.83 -1.69
N ARG A 169 8.66 -11.85 -2.51
CA ARG A 169 7.71 -10.93 -3.12
C ARG A 169 7.17 -11.51 -4.43
N PRO A 170 5.85 -11.57 -4.63
CA PRO A 170 5.28 -12.05 -5.88
C PRO A 170 5.79 -11.25 -7.08
N PRO A 171 6.18 -11.89 -8.20
CA PRO A 171 6.52 -11.20 -9.42
C PRO A 171 5.33 -10.37 -9.92
N SER A 172 5.61 -9.32 -10.69
CA SER A 172 4.56 -8.43 -11.20
C SER A 172 3.64 -9.11 -12.21
N LEU A 173 4.19 -10.04 -13.01
CA LEU A 173 3.50 -10.84 -14.01
C LEU A 173 4.10 -12.25 -14.04
N ILE A 174 3.27 -13.23 -14.38
CA ILE A 174 3.66 -14.63 -14.62
C ILE A 174 3.00 -15.11 -15.93
N PRO A 175 3.63 -16.01 -16.70
CA PRO A 175 2.94 -16.70 -17.79
C PRO A 175 1.71 -17.47 -17.28
N GLN A 176 0.59 -17.37 -17.97
CA GLN A 176 -0.61 -18.14 -17.64
C GLN A 176 -0.38 -19.63 -17.91
N GLY A 177 -0.83 -20.49 -17.00
CA GLY A 177 -0.75 -21.94 -17.16
C GLY A 177 0.65 -22.56 -16.99
N SER A 178 1.68 -21.78 -16.66
CA SER A 178 3.01 -22.33 -16.42
C SER A 178 3.09 -23.01 -15.06
N ALA A 179 3.26 -24.33 -15.06
CA ALA A 179 3.51 -25.14 -13.86
C ALA A 179 4.85 -24.82 -13.17
N GLY A 180 5.77 -24.11 -13.85
CA GLY A 180 7.09 -23.77 -13.32
C GLY A 180 7.13 -22.51 -12.47
N HIS A 181 6.03 -21.75 -12.38
CA HIS A 181 5.98 -20.52 -11.59
C HIS A 181 5.04 -20.65 -10.40
N ARG A 182 5.50 -20.16 -9.25
CA ARG A 182 4.64 -20.01 -8.08
C ARG A 182 3.53 -19.00 -8.38
N ALA A 183 2.29 -19.49 -8.39
CA ALA A 183 1.11 -18.69 -8.72
C ALA A 183 0.34 -18.19 -7.49
N ALA A 184 0.71 -18.63 -6.27
CA ALA A 184 0.01 -18.31 -5.03
C ALA A 184 0.99 -17.93 -3.93
N TYR A 185 0.68 -16.83 -3.25
CA TYR A 185 1.43 -16.24 -2.15
C TYR A 185 0.48 -15.96 -0.99
N ASP A 186 0.98 -16.09 0.22
CA ASP A 186 0.18 -15.93 1.44
C ASP A 186 0.99 -15.37 2.61
N GLU A 187 0.45 -15.46 3.83
CA GLU A 187 1.07 -14.90 5.03
C GLU A 187 2.42 -15.52 5.35
N ARG A 188 2.69 -16.75 4.87
CA ARG A 188 3.99 -17.42 5.05
C ARG A 188 5.10 -16.76 4.24
N ASP A 189 4.74 -15.96 3.23
CA ASP A 189 5.65 -15.18 2.42
C ASP A 189 5.86 -13.77 2.96
N LEU A 190 5.27 -13.46 4.11
CA LEU A 190 5.44 -12.21 4.83
C LEU A 190 6.23 -12.46 6.11
N PHE A 191 6.90 -11.41 6.57
CA PHE A 191 7.45 -11.34 7.92
C PHE A 191 7.12 -9.99 8.55
N SER A 192 7.15 -9.91 9.88
CA SER A 192 6.96 -8.65 10.61
C SER A 192 8.28 -7.87 10.63
N ALA A 193 8.44 -6.91 9.73
CA ALA A 193 9.61 -6.03 9.69
C ALA A 193 9.52 -4.93 10.76
N VAL A 194 10.69 -4.50 11.25
CA VAL A 194 10.84 -3.28 12.03
C VAL A 194 11.29 -2.15 11.10
N VAL A 195 10.59 -1.02 11.14
CA VAL A 195 10.93 0.19 10.38
C VAL A 195 11.19 1.34 11.33
N LEU A 196 12.22 2.14 11.03
CA LEU A 196 12.55 3.33 11.80
C LEU A 196 11.89 4.56 11.19
N GLN A 197 11.09 5.27 11.99
CA GLN A 197 10.48 6.54 11.63
C GLN A 197 11.18 7.71 12.32
N ARG A 198 11.44 8.80 11.58
CA ARG A 198 12.11 10.01 12.08
C ARG A 198 11.26 11.27 11.95
#